data_AF-A0A6V8K8J4-F1
#
_entry.id   AF-A0A6V8K8J4-F1
#
_cell.length_a   1.000
_cell.length_b   1.000
_cell.length_c   1.000
_cell.angle_alpha   90.00
_cell.angle_beta   90.00
_cell.angle_gamma   90.00
#
_symmetry.space_group_name_H-M   'P 1'
#
loop_
_entity.id
_entity.type
_entity.pdbx_description
1 polymer ?
#
loop_
_entity_poly.entity_id
_entity_poly.type
_entity_poly.pdbx_seq_one_letter_code
_entity_poly.pdbx_strand_id
1 'polypeptide(L)'
;MAQAYDRDKAEASMGRLAATTDAELRAGIADAMREVAAAARAWTSSAGRSLVARERGLAALVEEVEARMAAQPAGEGGAAVLAAIETVQPLLGEWWPDRPQEAARLHAAVEQLRRAAMHTPTLVAHCRRFSRS
;
A
#
# COMPACT_ATOMS: atom_id res chain seq x y z
N MET A 1 -4.41 -31.96 -19.78
CA MET A 1 -3.84 -31.99 -18.40
C MET A 1 -3.42 -30.61 -17.90
N ALA A 2 -2.69 -29.79 -18.65
CA ALA A 2 -2.28 -28.43 -18.21
C ALA A 2 -3.47 -27.53 -17.78
N GLN A 3 -4.56 -27.55 -18.54
CA GLN A 3 -5.74 -26.71 -18.28
C GLN A 3 -6.47 -27.02 -16.96
N ALA A 4 -6.44 -28.27 -16.49
CA ALA A 4 -7.04 -28.67 -15.21
C ALA A 4 -6.13 -28.27 -14.02
N TYR A 5 -4.82 -28.45 -14.18
CA TYR A 5 -3.83 -28.04 -13.20
C TYR A 5 -3.80 -26.52 -12.98
N ASP A 6 -3.97 -25.74 -14.05
CA ASP A 6 -4.04 -24.27 -13.97
C ASP A 6 -5.33 -23.81 -13.28
N ARG A 7 -6.44 -24.54 -13.45
CA ARG A 7 -7.71 -24.28 -12.77
C ARG A 7 -7.62 -24.55 -11.27
N ASP A 8 -7.07 -25.70 -10.86
CA ASP A 8 -6.92 -26.04 -9.44
C ASP A 8 -6.03 -25.04 -8.70
N LYS A 9 -4.97 -24.56 -9.37
CA LYS A 9 -4.12 -23.47 -8.84
C LYS A 9 -4.85 -22.15 -8.73
N ALA A 10 -5.68 -21.80 -9.71
CA ALA A 10 -6.49 -20.59 -9.67
C ALA A 10 -7.51 -20.65 -8.52
N GLU A 11 -8.22 -21.77 -8.36
CA GLU A 11 -9.17 -22.00 -7.27
C GLU A 11 -8.49 -21.94 -5.90
N ALA A 12 -7.33 -22.58 -5.73
CA ALA A 12 -6.55 -22.48 -4.50
C ALA A 12 -6.05 -21.05 -4.21
N SER A 13 -5.72 -20.28 -5.25
CA SER A 13 -5.27 -18.89 -5.10
C SER A 13 -6.42 -17.96 -4.73
N MET A 14 -7.60 -18.14 -5.32
CA MET A 14 -8.82 -17.43 -4.94
C MET A 14 -9.23 -17.77 -3.50
N GLY A 15 -9.11 -19.05 -3.10
CA GLY A 15 -9.38 -19.48 -1.73
C GLY A 15 -8.49 -18.80 -0.69
N ARG A 16 -7.17 -18.70 -0.96
CA ARG A 16 -6.22 -17.96 -0.10
C ARG A 16 -6.56 -16.47 0.00
N LEU A 17 -6.91 -15.84 -1.12
CA LEU A 17 -7.31 -14.43 -1.14
C LEU A 17 -8.63 -14.21 -0.38
N ALA A 18 -9.62 -15.09 -0.55
CA ALA A 18 -10.88 -14.99 0.19
C ALA A 18 -10.71 -15.14 1.70
N ALA A 19 -9.73 -15.96 2.12
CA ALA A 19 -9.38 -16.18 3.52
C ALA A 19 -8.58 -15.04 4.16
N THR A 20 -8.02 -14.11 3.36
CA THR A 20 -7.32 -12.93 3.89
C THR A 20 -8.29 -12.12 4.76
N THR A 21 -7.90 -11.85 5.99
CA THR A 21 -8.69 -11.12 6.99
C THR A 21 -8.57 -9.62 6.82
N ASP A 22 -9.51 -8.87 7.39
CA ASP A 22 -9.45 -7.40 7.38
C ASP A 22 -8.26 -6.87 8.22
N ALA A 23 -7.86 -7.62 9.26
CA ALA A 23 -6.66 -7.31 10.04
C ALA A 23 -5.37 -7.45 9.19
N GLU A 24 -5.28 -8.51 8.38
CA GLU A 24 -4.16 -8.70 7.44
C GLU A 24 -4.14 -7.63 6.35
N LEU A 25 -5.30 -7.21 5.84
CA LEU A 25 -5.39 -6.10 4.88
C LEU A 25 -4.88 -4.79 5.50
N ARG A 26 -5.32 -4.46 6.72
CA ARG A 26 -4.86 -3.27 7.44
C ARG A 26 -3.36 -3.32 7.72
N ALA A 27 -2.85 -4.48 8.14
CA ALA A 27 -1.42 -4.68 8.36
C ALA A 27 -0.62 -4.48 7.06
N GLY A 28 -1.08 -5.03 5.93
CA GLY A 28 -0.44 -4.83 4.63
C GLY A 28 -0.36 -3.37 4.19
N ILE A 29 -1.40 -2.57 4.47
CA ILE A 29 -1.38 -1.12 4.20
C ILE A 29 -0.35 -0.42 5.10
N ALA A 30 -0.33 -0.76 6.39
CA ALA A 30 0.63 -0.17 7.34
C ALA A 30 2.08 -0.53 6.97
N ASP A 31 2.34 -1.76 6.55
CA ASP A 31 3.66 -2.23 6.13
C ASP A 31 4.13 -1.47 4.89
N ALA A 32 3.29 -1.37 3.86
CA ALA A 32 3.61 -0.61 2.66
C ALA A 32 3.84 0.89 2.96
N MET A 33 3.09 1.47 3.92
CA MET A 33 3.32 2.85 4.36
C MET A 33 4.68 3.01 5.06
N ARG A 34 5.09 2.04 5.88
CA ARG A 34 6.43 2.04 6.51
C ARG A 34 7.53 1.97 5.46
N GLU A 35 7.35 1.21 4.39
CA GLU A 35 8.28 1.16 3.26
C GLU A 35 8.40 2.52 2.55
N VAL A 36 7.27 3.20 2.31
CA VAL A 36 7.27 4.56 1.75
C VAL A 36 8.02 5.53 2.66
N ALA A 37 7.76 5.51 3.96
CA ALA A 37 8.47 6.37 4.92
C ALA A 37 9.98 6.07 4.96
N ALA A 38 10.37 4.79 4.92
CA ALA A 38 11.78 4.39 4.86
C ALA A 38 12.46 4.87 3.56
N ALA A 39 11.80 4.69 2.41
CA ALA A 39 12.34 5.13 1.12
C ALA A 39 12.41 6.68 1.03
N ALA A 40 11.44 7.39 1.60
CA ALA A 40 11.45 8.85 1.69
C ALA A 40 12.61 9.35 2.54
N ARG A 41 12.81 8.78 3.74
CA ARG A 41 13.96 9.11 4.61
C ARG A 41 15.31 8.83 3.93
N ALA A 42 15.41 7.71 3.22
CA ALA A 42 16.63 7.39 2.46
C ALA A 42 16.89 8.45 1.37
N TRP A 43 15.86 8.79 0.59
CA TRP A 43 15.98 9.76 -0.50
C TRP A 43 16.31 11.17 0.00
N THR A 44 15.69 11.64 1.09
CA THR A 44 16.00 12.96 1.66
C THR A 44 17.42 13.00 2.22
N SER A 45 17.89 11.90 2.84
CA SER A 45 19.26 11.80 3.35
C SER A 45 20.32 11.79 2.23
N SER A 46 20.02 11.17 1.08
CA SER A 46 20.94 11.07 -0.06
C SER A 46 20.96 12.34 -0.93
N ALA A 47 19.85 13.08 -0.99
CA ALA A 47 19.71 14.28 -1.82
C ALA A 47 20.43 15.54 -1.24
N GLY A 48 20.93 15.48 0.00
CA GLY A 48 21.55 16.62 0.68
C GLY A 48 20.58 17.79 0.92
N ARG A 49 21.10 19.00 1.22
CA ARG A 49 20.30 20.20 1.53
C ARG A 49 19.55 20.81 0.32
N SER A 50 19.67 20.24 -0.88
CA SER A 50 19.18 20.84 -2.13
C SER A 50 17.83 20.30 -2.60
N LEU A 51 16.95 19.91 -1.67
CA LEU A 51 15.59 19.50 -2.03
C LEU A 51 14.82 20.69 -2.60
N VAL A 52 14.26 20.54 -3.81
CA VAL A 52 13.38 21.57 -4.38
C VAL A 52 12.07 21.62 -3.60
N ALA A 53 11.30 22.71 -3.74
CA ALA A 53 10.06 22.93 -2.98
C ALA A 53 9.09 21.74 -3.02
N ARG A 54 8.94 21.09 -4.18
CA ARG A 54 8.11 19.89 -4.35
C ARG A 54 8.57 18.71 -3.50
N GLU A 55 9.87 18.46 -3.41
CA GLU A 55 10.43 17.33 -2.67
C GLU A 55 10.29 17.53 -1.16
N ARG A 56 10.42 18.77 -0.69
CA ARG A 56 10.14 19.13 0.71
C ARG A 56 8.67 18.97 1.08
N GLY A 57 7.76 19.41 0.21
CA GLY A 57 6.32 19.21 0.41
C GLY A 57 5.96 17.73 0.50
N LEU A 58 6.63 16.89 -0.29
CA LEU A 58 6.42 15.46 -0.28
C LEU A 58 6.97 14.76 0.97
N ALA A 59 8.15 15.16 1.45
CA ALA A 59 8.67 14.68 2.72
C ALA A 59 7.72 15.03 3.88
N ALA A 60 7.22 16.27 3.92
CA ALA A 60 6.24 16.69 4.92
C ALA A 60 4.92 15.91 4.82
N LEU A 61 4.45 15.61 3.61
CA LEU A 61 3.24 14.80 3.40
C LEU A 61 3.43 13.36 3.91
N VAL A 62 4.58 12.75 3.64
CA VAL A 62 4.91 11.41 4.16
C VAL A 62 4.94 11.40 5.69
N GLU A 63 5.55 12.41 6.31
CA GLU A 63 5.58 12.57 7.77
C GLU A 63 4.17 12.74 8.37
N GLU A 64 3.31 13.56 7.73
CA GLU A 64 1.92 13.75 8.17
C GLU A 64 1.13 12.43 8.11
N VAL A 65 1.23 11.71 6.99
CA VAL A 65 0.52 10.44 6.81
C VAL A 65 1.04 9.36 7.76
N GLU A 66 2.36 9.29 7.99
CA GLU A 66 2.96 8.38 8.98
C GLU A 66 2.41 8.67 10.38
N ALA A 67 2.35 9.94 10.80
CA ALA A 67 1.79 10.35 12.08
C ALA A 67 0.29 10.00 12.20
N ARG A 68 -0.49 10.24 11.15
CA ARG A 68 -1.92 9.88 11.12
C ARG A 68 -2.14 8.38 11.19
N MET A 69 -1.34 7.59 10.49
CA MET A 69 -1.39 6.12 10.57
C MET A 69 -1.05 5.62 11.97
N ALA A 70 -0.03 6.20 12.62
CA ALA A 70 0.36 5.84 13.98
C ALA A 70 -0.71 6.20 15.03
N ALA A 71 -1.48 7.27 14.78
CA ALA A 71 -2.57 7.70 15.65
C ALA A 71 -3.86 6.88 15.48
N GLN A 72 -3.97 6.05 14.43
CA GLN A 72 -5.16 5.22 14.26
C GLN A 72 -5.23 4.15 15.34
N PRO A 73 -6.39 3.98 16.00
CA PRO A 73 -6.58 2.87 16.92
C PRO A 73 -6.37 1.54 16.21
N ALA A 74 -5.78 0.56 16.91
CA ALA A 74 -5.81 -0.81 16.46
C ALA A 74 -7.28 -1.24 16.37
N GLY A 75 -7.78 -1.38 15.15
CA GLY A 75 -9.16 -1.74 14.88
C GLY A 75 -9.20 -2.95 13.95
N GLU A 76 -10.22 -3.77 14.15
CA GLU A 76 -10.51 -4.94 13.31
C GLU A 76 -11.73 -4.66 12.43
N GLY A 77 -11.78 -5.32 11.27
CA GLY A 77 -12.90 -5.24 10.35
C GLY A 77 -12.82 -4.12 9.29
N GLY A 78 -13.76 -4.13 8.36
CA GLY A 78 -13.75 -3.29 7.16
C GLY A 78 -13.68 -1.78 7.42
N ALA A 79 -14.26 -1.27 8.51
CA ALA A 79 -14.16 0.15 8.86
C ALA A 79 -12.71 0.58 9.17
N ALA A 80 -11.94 -0.29 9.82
CA ALA A 80 -10.53 -0.03 10.11
C ALA A 80 -9.66 -0.08 8.84
N VAL A 81 -10.01 -0.94 7.87
CA VAL A 81 -9.37 -0.97 6.55
C VAL A 81 -9.67 0.31 5.77
N LEU A 82 -10.92 0.77 5.75
CA LEU A 82 -11.30 2.02 5.09
C LEU A 82 -10.57 3.23 5.67
N ALA A 83 -10.51 3.34 7.00
CA ALA A 83 -9.76 4.41 7.67
C ALA A 83 -8.26 4.41 7.32
N ALA A 84 -7.65 3.22 7.18
CA ALA A 84 -6.27 3.09 6.72
C ALA A 84 -6.10 3.59 5.27
N ILE A 85 -7.00 3.20 4.36
CA ILE A 85 -6.98 3.64 2.96
C ILE A 85 -7.13 5.17 2.86
N GLU A 86 -8.12 5.74 3.55
CA GLU A 86 -8.38 7.19 3.56
C GLU A 86 -7.19 7.99 4.09
N THR A 87 -6.46 7.42 5.05
CA THR A 87 -5.27 8.08 5.62
C THR A 87 -4.11 8.14 4.64
N VAL A 88 -3.89 7.08 3.85
CA VAL A 88 -2.80 7.03 2.87
C VAL A 88 -3.16 7.63 1.52
N GLN A 89 -4.44 7.92 1.27
CA GLN A 89 -4.96 8.47 0.02
C GLN A 89 -4.20 9.68 -0.54
N PRO A 90 -3.73 10.66 0.28
CA PRO A 90 -2.94 11.78 -0.24
C PRO A 90 -1.69 11.35 -1.00
N LEU A 91 -1.01 10.28 -0.55
CA LEU A 91 0.20 9.78 -1.21
C LEU A 91 -0.09 9.03 -2.52
N LEU A 92 -1.28 8.43 -2.63
CA LEU A 92 -1.67 7.66 -3.81
C LEU A 92 -1.92 8.54 -5.04
N GLY A 93 -2.30 9.79 -4.83
CA GLY A 93 -2.56 10.77 -5.88
C GLY A 93 -1.31 11.50 -6.38
N GLU A 94 -0.19 11.38 -5.68
CA GLU A 94 1.04 12.05 -6.07
C GLU A 94 1.70 11.38 -7.28
N TRP A 95 2.08 12.20 -8.26
CA TRP A 95 2.89 11.76 -9.40
C TRP A 95 4.38 11.93 -9.08
N TRP A 96 5.15 10.85 -9.19
CA TRP A 96 6.57 10.80 -8.84
C TRP A 96 7.41 10.77 -10.12
N PRO A 97 8.26 11.80 -10.36
CA PRO A 97 9.01 11.91 -11.62
C PRO A 97 10.13 10.88 -11.74
N ASP A 98 10.54 10.58 -12.98
CA ASP A 98 11.77 9.87 -13.30
C ASP A 98 12.97 10.68 -12.78
N ARG A 99 13.50 10.24 -11.64
CA ARG A 99 14.57 10.87 -10.84
C ARG A 99 15.65 9.82 -10.55
N PRO A 100 16.77 10.16 -9.87
CA PRO A 100 17.81 9.20 -9.48
C PRO A 100 17.26 7.93 -8.80
N GLN A 101 18.08 6.86 -8.75
CA GLN A 101 17.69 5.51 -8.35
C GLN A 101 16.92 5.45 -7.01
N GLU A 102 17.20 6.34 -6.06
CA GLU A 102 16.51 6.46 -4.78
C GLU A 102 15.06 6.92 -4.93
N ALA A 103 14.78 7.84 -5.87
CA ALA A 103 13.42 8.22 -6.21
C ALA A 103 12.67 7.07 -6.91
N ALA A 104 13.35 6.22 -7.66
CA ALA A 104 12.75 5.01 -8.23
C ALA A 104 12.36 4.00 -7.12
N ARG A 105 13.17 3.87 -6.05
CA ARG A 105 12.80 3.03 -4.88
C ARG A 105 11.57 3.56 -4.17
N LEU A 106 11.49 4.86 -4.01
CA LEU A 106 10.35 5.51 -3.36
C LEU A 106 9.09 5.45 -4.23
N HIS A 107 9.22 5.62 -5.54
CA HIS A 107 8.13 5.35 -6.48
C HIS A 107 7.64 3.91 -6.37
N ALA A 108 8.54 2.92 -6.36
CA ALA A 108 8.19 1.52 -6.19
C ALA A 108 7.45 1.26 -4.86
N ALA A 109 7.88 1.87 -3.76
CA ALA A 109 7.20 1.77 -2.47
C ALA A 109 5.77 2.35 -2.52
N VAL A 110 5.58 3.49 -3.21
CA VAL A 110 4.25 4.08 -3.42
C VAL A 110 3.37 3.20 -4.31
N GLU A 111 3.92 2.53 -5.33
CA GLU A 111 3.18 1.55 -6.12
C GLU A 111 2.75 0.33 -5.27
N GLN A 112 3.61 -0.15 -4.36
CA GLN A 112 3.23 -1.20 -3.40
C GLN A 112 2.12 -0.72 -2.46
N LEU A 113 2.20 0.51 -1.96
CA LEU A 113 1.16 1.11 -1.15
C LEU A 113 -0.16 1.23 -1.92
N ARG A 114 -0.13 1.63 -3.19
CA ARG A 114 -1.31 1.68 -4.06
C ARG A 114 -1.91 0.30 -4.25
N ARG A 115 -1.08 -0.73 -4.46
CA ARG A 115 -1.55 -2.11 -4.54
C ARG A 115 -2.17 -2.60 -3.24
N ALA A 116 -1.55 -2.31 -2.10
CA ALA A 116 -2.05 -2.70 -0.78
C ALA A 116 -3.37 -1.99 -0.43
N ALA A 117 -3.49 -0.70 -0.73
CA ALA A 117 -4.65 0.11 -0.35
C ALA A 117 -5.82 0.02 -1.34
N MET A 118 -5.56 -0.05 -2.65
CA MET A 118 -6.61 0.05 -3.68
C MET A 118 -6.94 -1.27 -4.36
N HIS A 119 -5.94 -2.11 -4.65
CA HIS A 119 -6.15 -3.32 -5.44
C HIS A 119 -6.47 -4.53 -4.58
N THR A 120 -5.69 -4.75 -3.52
CA THR A 120 -5.80 -5.95 -2.67
C THR A 120 -7.15 -6.05 -1.96
N PRO A 121 -7.72 -5.00 -1.34
CA PRO A 121 -9.02 -5.07 -0.70
C PRO A 121 -10.14 -5.37 -1.69
N THR A 122 -10.11 -4.78 -2.89
CA THR A 122 -11.07 -5.05 -3.97
C THR A 122 -10.98 -6.50 -4.46
N LEU A 123 -9.77 -7.02 -4.67
CA LEU A 123 -9.54 -8.41 -5.06
C LEU A 123 -10.06 -9.39 -3.99
N VAL A 124 -9.77 -9.13 -2.72
CA VAL A 124 -10.26 -9.95 -1.59
C VAL A 124 -11.79 -9.92 -1.53
N ALA A 125 -12.42 -8.73 -1.63
CA ALA A 125 -13.87 -8.60 -1.65
C ALA A 125 -14.51 -9.37 -2.83
N HIS A 126 -13.88 -9.32 -4.00
CA HIS A 126 -14.31 -10.07 -5.18
C HIS A 126 -14.22 -11.58 -4.94
N CYS A 127 -13.07 -12.09 -4.47
CA CYS A 127 -12.90 -13.51 -4.18
C CYS A 127 -13.91 -14.02 -3.14
N ARG A 128 -14.15 -13.25 -2.07
CA ARG A 128 -15.16 -13.57 -1.05
C ARG A 128 -16.58 -13.69 -1.63
N ARG A 129 -16.92 -12.90 -2.64
CA ARG A 129 -18.23 -12.96 -3.32
C ARG A 129 -18.37 -14.23 -4.17
N PHE A 130 -17.32 -14.63 -4.87
CA PHE A 130 -17.32 -15.86 -5.66
C PHE A 130 -17.35 -17.12 -4.80
N SER A 131 -16.64 -17.16 -3.68
CA SER A 131 -16.62 -18.31 -2.78
C SER A 131 -17.93 -18.54 -2.01
N ARG A 132 -18.88 -17.60 -2.06
CA ARG A 132 -20.21 -17.70 -1.44
C ARG A 132 -21.34 -18.04 -2.44
N SER A 133 -21.03 -18.11 -3.74
CA SER A 133 -21.96 -18.42 -4.83
C SER A 133 -21.83 -19.88 -5.23
#